data_AF-A0A7S2MX00-F1
#
_entry.id   AF-A0A7S2MX00-F1
#
_cell.length_a   1.000
_cell.length_b   1.000
_cell.length_c   1.000
_cell.angle_alpha   90.00
_cell.angle_beta   90.00
_cell.angle_gamma   90.00
#
_symmetry.space_group_name_H-M   'P 1'
#
loop_
_entity.id
_entity.type
_entity.pdbx_description
1 polymer ?
#
loop_
_entity_poly.entity_id
_entity_poly.type
_entity_poly.pdbx_seq_one_letter_code
_entity_poly.pdbx_strand_id
1 'polypeptide(L)'
;AKELWDRVEDAEEQGIHRWNIMLDPGIGFAKDGHGNLSLLKHGGGKLRELLCDASMLWGPSRKRFIGRITGEENAEERDFGTIGACIAAICGGDGGGTKS
;
A
#
# COMPACT_ATOMS: atom_id res chain seq x y z
N ALA A 1 -4.39 10.25 1.14
CA ALA A 1 -3.30 11.10 1.68
C ALA A 1 -3.81 11.89 2.88
N LYS A 2 -4.75 12.83 2.70
CA LYS A 2 -5.32 13.62 3.82
C LYS A 2 -5.76 12.76 5.01
N GLU A 3 -6.62 11.77 4.78
CA GLU A 3 -7.11 10.90 5.86
C GLU A 3 -6.00 10.15 6.60
N LEU A 4 -4.90 9.78 5.92
CA LEU A 4 -3.75 9.13 6.57
C LEU A 4 -2.96 10.14 7.39
N TRP A 5 -2.80 11.36 6.87
CA TRP A 5 -2.09 12.43 7.56
C TRP A 5 -2.82 12.89 8.82
N ASP A 6 -4.15 13.06 8.74
CA ASP A 6 -4.98 13.39 9.91
C ASP A 6 -4.75 12.34 11.04
N ARG A 7 -4.64 11.05 10.69
CA ARG A 7 -4.35 9.98 11.67
C ARG A 7 -2.93 10.00 12.24
N VAL A 8 -1.97 10.50 11.46
CA VAL A 8 -0.61 10.68 11.94
C VAL A 8 -0.56 11.80 12.95
N GLU A 9 -1.20 12.94 12.66
CA GLU A 9 -1.31 14.08 13.58
C GLU A 9 -1.98 13.65 14.89
N ASP A 10 -3.13 12.97 14.81
CA ASP A 10 -3.82 12.43 15.99
C ASP A 10 -2.89 11.51 16.84
N ALA A 11 -2.11 10.65 16.20
CA ALA A 11 -1.21 9.72 16.90
C ALA A 11 -0.04 10.46 17.58
N GLU A 12 0.53 11.45 16.92
CA GLU A 12 1.61 12.28 17.47
C GLU A 12 1.13 13.13 18.65
N GLU A 13 -0.09 13.67 18.58
CA GLU A 13 -0.73 14.38 19.70
C GLU A 13 -0.92 13.48 20.94
N GLN A 14 -1.09 12.18 20.74
CA GLN A 14 -1.15 11.17 21.81
C GLN A 14 0.24 10.70 22.29
N GLY A 15 1.32 11.30 21.78
CA GLY A 15 2.71 10.99 22.18
C GLY A 15 3.31 9.78 21.45
N ILE A 16 2.69 9.28 20.39
CA ILE A 16 3.27 8.22 19.56
C ILE A 16 4.33 8.85 18.67
N HIS A 17 5.60 8.49 18.88
CA HIS A 17 6.68 8.96 18.04
C HIS A 17 6.52 8.51 16.59
N ARG A 18 6.84 9.40 15.64
CA ARG A 18 6.76 9.14 14.19
C ARG A 18 7.41 7.83 13.74
N TRP A 19 8.55 7.47 14.32
CA TRP A 19 9.26 6.22 13.99
C TRP A 19 8.54 4.94 14.43
N ASN A 20 7.47 5.05 15.22
CA ASN A 20 6.59 3.95 15.60
C ASN A 20 5.34 3.85 14.70
N ILE A 21 5.22 4.68 13.64
CA ILE A 21 4.04 4.74 12.78
C ILE A 21 4.36 4.16 11.39
N MET A 22 3.54 3.22 10.94
CA MET A 22 3.51 2.75 9.54
C MET A 22 2.14 3.05 8.94
N LEU A 23 2.11 3.54 7.70
CA LEU A 23 0.90 3.93 7.00
C LEU A 23 0.47 2.84 6.00
N ASP A 24 -0.77 2.37 6.13
CA ASP A 24 -1.37 1.43 5.17
C ASP A 24 -2.38 2.20 4.27
N PRO A 25 -2.16 2.27 2.95
CA PRO A 25 -3.08 2.95 2.03
C PRO A 25 -4.36 2.13 1.74
N GLY A 26 -4.50 0.97 2.37
CA GLY A 26 -5.68 0.12 2.35
C GLY A 26 -5.90 -0.53 0.99
N ILE A 27 -4.97 -1.38 0.55
CA ILE A 27 -5.20 -2.21 -0.64
C ILE A 27 -6.38 -3.15 -0.41
N GLY A 28 -7.26 -3.23 -1.40
CA GLY A 28 -8.47 -4.06 -1.38
C GLY A 28 -9.58 -3.55 -0.46
N PHE A 29 -9.45 -2.35 0.10
CA PHE A 29 -10.51 -1.67 0.85
C PHE A 29 -11.15 -0.58 0.00
N ALA A 30 -12.48 -0.61 -0.15
CA ALA A 30 -13.31 0.41 -0.82
C ALA A 30 -12.83 0.87 -2.22
N LYS A 31 -11.98 0.07 -2.89
CA LYS A 31 -11.41 0.35 -4.22
C LYS A 31 -11.84 -0.74 -5.20
N ASP A 32 -12.16 -0.36 -6.42
CA ASP A 32 -12.38 -1.30 -7.52
C ASP A 32 -11.04 -1.94 -7.98
N GLY A 33 -11.09 -2.88 -8.92
CA GLY A 33 -9.89 -3.58 -9.39
C GLY A 33 -8.83 -2.61 -9.93
N HIS A 34 -9.24 -1.62 -10.72
CA HIS A 34 -8.36 -0.61 -11.32
C HIS A 34 -7.72 0.31 -10.27
N GLY A 35 -8.48 0.74 -9.26
CA GLY A 35 -7.98 1.55 -8.16
C GLY A 35 -6.89 0.84 -7.34
N ASN A 36 -7.02 -0.48 -7.13
CA ASN A 36 -5.99 -1.27 -6.44
C ASN A 36 -4.71 -1.39 -7.28
N LEU A 37 -4.83 -1.65 -8.58
CA LEU A 37 -3.70 -1.70 -9.51
C LEU A 37 -2.98 -0.35 -9.65
N SER A 38 -3.74 0.74 -9.75
CA SER A 38 -3.19 2.09 -9.85
C SER A 38 -2.42 2.47 -8.58
N LEU A 39 -3.00 2.15 -7.41
CA LEU A 39 -2.34 2.37 -6.12
C LEU A 39 -1.04 1.56 -6.00
N LEU A 40 -1.03 0.30 -6.42
CA LEU A 40 0.18 -0.53 -6.44
C LEU A 40 1.26 0.03 -7.36
N LYS A 41 0.90 0.48 -8.56
CA LYS A 41 1.86 0.92 -9.59
C LYS A 41 2.39 2.34 -9.39
N HIS A 42 1.59 3.24 -8.83
CA HIS A 42 1.89 4.68 -8.80
C HIS A 42 1.72 5.31 -7.41
N GLY A 43 1.11 4.58 -6.47
CA GLY A 43 0.78 5.10 -5.15
C GLY A 43 1.98 5.28 -4.25
N GLY A 44 3.01 4.41 -4.35
CA GLY A 44 4.20 4.43 -3.49
C GLY A 44 4.91 5.78 -3.52
N GLY A 45 5.41 6.20 -4.68
CA GLY A 45 6.12 7.48 -4.82
C GLY A 45 5.29 8.69 -4.39
N LYS A 46 4.04 8.77 -4.86
CA LYS A 46 3.14 9.90 -4.56
C LYS A 46 2.76 9.98 -3.09
N LEU A 47 2.53 8.84 -2.43
CA LEU A 47 2.19 8.81 -1.01
C LEU A 47 3.42 9.13 -0.15
N ARG A 48 4.61 8.67 -0.51
CA ARG A 48 5.85 9.05 0.20
C ARG A 48 6.09 10.55 0.14
N GLU A 49 5.94 11.17 -1.03
CA GLU A 49 6.06 12.63 -1.20
C GLU A 49 5.06 13.39 -0.33
N LEU A 50 3.79 12.98 -0.39
CA LEU A 50 2.70 13.65 0.34
C LEU A 50 2.70 13.37 1.86
N LEU A 51 3.42 12.35 2.32
CA LEU A 51 3.43 11.91 3.72
C LEU A 51 4.84 11.97 4.34
N CYS A 52 5.69 12.85 3.80
CA CYS A 52 7.03 13.14 4.34
C CYS A 52 7.89 11.89 4.54
N ASP A 53 7.97 11.04 3.52
CA ASP A 53 8.77 9.80 3.51
C ASP A 53 8.38 8.77 4.61
N ALA A 54 7.16 8.85 5.15
CA ALA A 54 6.65 7.89 6.12
C ALA A 54 6.76 6.43 5.64
N SER A 55 7.03 5.52 6.58
CA SER A 55 7.07 4.08 6.30
C SER A 55 5.69 3.59 5.86
N MET A 56 5.63 2.88 4.74
CA MET A 56 4.40 2.37 4.15
C MET A 56 4.29 0.85 4.38
N LEU A 57 3.07 0.37 4.60
CA LEU A 57 2.73 -1.05 4.63
C LEU A 57 1.89 -1.41 3.40
N TRP A 58 2.28 -2.47 2.70
CA TRP A 58 1.57 -3.00 1.55
C TRP A 58 1.14 -4.44 1.80
N GLY A 59 -0.16 -4.66 2.03
CA GLY A 59 -0.71 -5.99 2.28
C GLY A 59 -1.57 -6.54 1.15
N PRO A 60 -1.05 -6.91 -0.03
CA PRO A 60 -1.88 -7.42 -1.13
C PRO A 60 -2.36 -8.87 -0.94
N SER A 61 -1.78 -9.61 -0.01
CA SER A 61 -1.91 -11.07 0.13
C SER A 61 -3.34 -11.60 0.00
N ARG A 62 -3.55 -12.47 -1.01
CA ARG A 62 -4.77 -13.25 -1.28
C ARG A 62 -6.06 -12.44 -1.40
N LYS A 63 -5.96 -11.11 -1.55
CA LYS A 63 -7.13 -10.23 -1.59
C LYS A 63 -7.99 -10.50 -2.83
N ARG A 64 -9.30 -10.25 -2.68
CA ARG A 64 -10.32 -10.50 -3.72
C ARG A 64 -10.00 -9.82 -5.07
N PHE A 65 -9.33 -8.66 -5.07
CA PHE A 65 -8.98 -7.97 -6.32
C PHE A 65 -7.97 -8.78 -7.15
N ILE A 66 -7.07 -9.55 -6.50
CA ILE A 66 -6.13 -10.44 -7.18
C ILE A 66 -6.91 -11.52 -7.94
N GLY A 67 -7.83 -12.20 -7.26
CA GLY A 67 -8.68 -13.22 -7.88
C GLY A 67 -9.47 -12.69 -9.08
N ARG A 68 -9.97 -11.45 -9.02
CA ARG A 68 -10.65 -10.82 -10.17
C ARG A 68 -9.74 -10.58 -11.37
N ILE A 69 -8.45 -10.27 -11.14
CA ILE A 69 -7.49 -10.00 -12.21
C ILE A 69 -6.95 -11.30 -12.80
N THR A 70 -6.69 -12.30 -11.96
CA THR A 70 -6.09 -13.58 -12.37
C THR A 70 -7.12 -14.62 -12.78
N GLY A 71 -8.42 -14.40 -12.50
CA GLY A 71 -9.46 -15.41 -12.66
C GLY A 71 -9.46 -16.49 -11.58
N GLU A 72 -8.78 -16.25 -10.45
CA GLU A 72 -8.62 -17.24 -9.37
C GLU A 72 -9.63 -17.03 -8.22
N GLU A 73 -10.62 -17.91 -8.17
CA GLU A 73 -11.71 -17.85 -7.18
C GLU A 73 -11.28 -18.34 -5.80
N ASN A 74 -10.39 -19.34 -5.73
CA ASN A 74 -9.88 -19.85 -4.47
C ASN A 74 -8.84 -18.88 -3.89
N ALA A 75 -9.04 -18.43 -2.65
CA ALA A 75 -8.10 -17.52 -2.01
C ALA A 75 -6.73 -18.16 -1.76
N GLU A 76 -6.67 -19.47 -1.54
CA GLU A 76 -5.44 -20.21 -1.25
C GLU A 76 -4.52 -20.31 -2.49
N GLU A 77 -5.10 -20.31 -3.69
CA GLU A 77 -4.36 -20.41 -4.96
C GLU A 77 -3.86 -19.06 -5.50
N ARG A 78 -4.08 -17.96 -4.76
CA ARG A 78 -3.70 -16.59 -5.19
C ARG A 78 -2.24 -16.25 -4.93
N ASP A 79 -1.37 -17.20 -4.64
CA ASP A 79 0.00 -16.95 -4.24
C ASP A 79 0.81 -16.28 -5.38
N PHE A 80 0.67 -16.74 -6.63
CA PHE A 80 1.32 -16.09 -7.78
C PHE A 80 0.84 -14.65 -8.02
N GLY A 81 -0.47 -14.43 -7.92
CA GLY A 81 -1.04 -13.08 -8.03
C GLY A 81 -0.60 -12.16 -6.88
N THR A 82 -0.40 -12.73 -5.69
CA THR A 82 0.14 -12.02 -4.52
C THR A 82 1.59 -11.60 -4.75
N ILE A 83 2.43 -12.51 -5.26
CA ILE A 83 3.82 -12.18 -5.61
C ILE A 83 3.87 -11.05 -6.63
N GLY A 84 3.05 -11.11 -7.68
CA GLY A 84 2.97 -10.05 -8.68
C GLY A 84 2.56 -8.70 -8.09
N ALA A 85 1.60 -8.70 -7.16
CA ALA A 85 1.18 -7.48 -6.46
C ALA A 85 2.28 -6.93 -5.52
N CYS A 86 3.02 -7.79 -4.82
CA CYS A 86 4.16 -7.37 -4.00
C CYS A 86 5.26 -6.72 -4.85
N ILE A 87 5.62 -7.33 -5.98
CA ILE A 87 6.60 -6.76 -6.92
C ILE A 87 6.12 -5.41 -7.44
N ALA A 88 4.84 -5.31 -7.81
CA ALA A 88 4.27 -4.05 -8.28
C ALA A 88 4.36 -2.94 -7.22
N ALA A 89 4.07 -3.24 -5.95
CA ALA A 89 4.23 -2.28 -4.85
C ALA A 89 5.68 -1.79 -4.72
N ILE A 90 6.63 -2.72 -4.71
CA ILE A 90 8.07 -2.41 -4.61
C ILE A 90 8.50 -1.53 -5.80
N CYS A 91 8.18 -1.92 -7.02
CA CYS A 91 8.52 -1.14 -8.22
C CYS A 91 7.78 0.20 -8.31
N GLY A 92 6.58 0.30 -7.71
CA GLY A 92 5.74 1.51 -7.69
C GLY A 92 6.22 2.62 -6.75
N GLY A 93 7.41 2.47 -6.18
CA GLY A 93 8.09 3.48 -5.37
C GLY A 93 8.31 3.10 -3.91
N ASP A 94 8.13 1.82 -3.55
CA ASP A 94 8.46 1.30 -2.22
C ASP A 94 9.87 0.69 -2.14
N GLY A 95 10.48 0.42 -3.29
CA GLY A 95 11.87 -0.03 -3.41
C GLY A 95 12.84 1.11 -3.13
N GLY A 96 13.30 1.20 -1.88
CA GLY A 96 14.58 1.79 -1.46
C GLY A 96 14.86 3.23 -1.88
N GLY A 97 14.93 4.13 -0.90
CA GLY A 97 15.48 5.47 -1.12
C GLY A 97 16.87 5.40 -1.76
N THR A 98 16.97 5.79 -3.02
CA THR A 98 18.18 6.43 -3.49
C THR A 98 18.07 7.88 -3.08
N LYS A 99 18.76 8.22 -1.99
CA LYS A 99 19.32 9.56 -1.86
C LYS A 99 20.18 9.80 -3.10
N SER A 100 19.80 10.79 -3.91
CA SER A 100 20.68 11.57 -4.76
C SER A 100 20.14 12.98 -4.79
#